data_AF-A0A7S2J241-F1
#
_entry.id   AF-A0A7S2J241-F1
#
_cell.length_a   1.000
_cell.length_b   1.000
_cell.length_c   1.000
_cell.angle_alpha   90.00
_cell.angle_beta   90.00
_cell.angle_gamma   90.00
#
_symmetry.space_group_name_H-M   'P 1'
#
loop_
_entity.id
_entity.type
_entity.pdbx_description
1 polymer ?
#
loop_
_entity_poly.entity_id
_entity_poly.type
_entity_poly.pdbx_seq_one_letter_code
_entity_poly.pdbx_strand_id
1 'polypeptide(L)'
;EAAVSAKNAVGWGPDSVIASVYKPAVHAPTLLSPWLEQLDASSVRVRWAKSECVPAAELYTLKLRQVGRVRWKTVDSASSRLVEAGGQAVAAPTTECMVVGLSSGVPYEAAVS
;
A
#
# COMPACT_ATOMS: atom_id res chain seq x y z
N GLU A 1 -20.18 -14.67 17.90
CA GLU A 1 -21.64 -14.73 18.09
C GLU A 1 -21.98 -14.05 19.40
N ALA A 2 -23.20 -13.55 19.56
CA ALA A 2 -23.66 -12.95 20.81
C ALA A 2 -25.16 -13.21 21.00
N ALA A 3 -25.54 -13.44 22.25
CA ALA A 3 -26.93 -13.45 22.72
C ALA A 3 -27.01 -12.63 24.00
N VAL A 4 -28.17 -12.05 24.27
CA VAL A 4 -28.42 -11.22 25.46
C VAL A 4 -29.62 -11.73 26.23
N SER A 5 -29.56 -11.68 27.55
CA SER A 5 -30.64 -12.07 28.45
C SER A 5 -30.87 -10.94 29.44
N ALA A 6 -32.12 -10.72 29.83
CA ALA A 6 -32.50 -9.64 30.74
C ALA A 6 -32.84 -10.19 32.13
N LYS A 7 -32.45 -9.45 33.18
CA LYS A 7 -32.78 -9.76 34.58
C LYS A 7 -33.75 -8.73 35.13
N ASN A 8 -34.74 -9.20 35.89
CA ASN A 8 -35.56 -8.35 36.76
C ASN A 8 -35.54 -8.88 38.22
N ALA A 9 -36.41 -8.33 39.07
CA ALA A 9 -36.51 -8.72 40.47
C ALA A 9 -36.90 -10.19 40.72
N VAL A 10 -37.52 -10.86 39.74
CA VAL A 10 -37.95 -12.26 39.82
C VAL A 10 -36.85 -13.22 39.34
N GLY A 11 -35.98 -12.77 38.44
CA GLY A 11 -34.86 -13.57 37.95
C GLY A 11 -34.41 -13.22 36.54
N TRP A 12 -33.67 -14.14 35.92
CA TRP A 12 -33.24 -14.04 34.53
C TRP A 12 -34.31 -14.60 33.58
N GLY A 13 -34.53 -13.93 32.46
CA GLY A 13 -35.29 -14.46 31.32
C GLY A 13 -34.41 -15.32 30.40
N PRO A 14 -35.02 -15.96 29.38
CA PRO A 14 -34.27 -16.72 28.37
C PRO A 14 -33.36 -15.82 27.54
N ASP A 15 -32.33 -16.42 26.96
CA ASP A 15 -31.42 -15.74 26.03
C ASP A 15 -32.17 -15.34 24.75
N SER A 16 -31.73 -14.23 24.13
CA SER A 16 -32.18 -13.82 22.80
C SER A 16 -31.75 -14.84 21.73
N VAL A 17 -32.32 -14.71 20.53
CA VAL A 17 -31.78 -15.38 19.35
C VAL A 17 -30.32 -14.98 19.15
N ILE A 18 -29.47 -15.96 18.84
CA ILE A 18 -28.04 -15.75 18.61
C ILE A 18 -27.85 -14.94 17.33
N ALA A 19 -27.15 -13.81 17.44
CA ALA A 19 -26.67 -13.06 16.30
C ALA A 19 -25.22 -13.44 16.00
N SER A 20 -24.92 -13.70 14.71
CA SER A 20 -23.56 -13.94 14.22
C SER A 20 -23.20 -12.93 13.13
N VAL A 21 -21.92 -12.60 13.04
CA VAL A 21 -21.36 -11.75 11.98
C VAL A 21 -20.20 -12.51 11.35
N TYR A 22 -20.22 -12.63 10.03
CA TYR A 22 -19.09 -13.13 9.28
C TYR A 22 -18.02 -12.04 9.16
N LYS A 23 -16.81 -12.32 9.64
CA LYS A 23 -15.64 -11.49 9.34
C LYS A 23 -14.96 -12.09 8.11
N PRO A 24 -14.88 -11.37 6.99
CA PRO A 24 -14.14 -11.85 5.83
C PRO A 24 -12.69 -12.13 6.22
N ALA A 25 -12.08 -13.10 5.56
CA ALA A 25 -10.64 -13.30 5.68
C ALA A 25 -9.93 -12.02 5.20
N VAL A 26 -9.12 -11.43 6.09
CA VAL A 26 -8.29 -10.26 5.79
C VAL A 26 -6.91 -10.77 5.39
N HIS A 27 -6.45 -10.36 4.22
CA HIS A 27 -5.13 -10.72 3.72
C HIS A 27 -4.37 -9.44 3.39
N ALA A 28 -3.20 -9.30 4.02
CA ALA A 28 -2.35 -8.14 3.84
C ALA A 28 -1.82 -8.05 2.39
N PRO A 29 -1.60 -6.84 1.86
CA PRO A 29 -0.96 -6.63 0.56
C PRO A 29 0.37 -7.37 0.45
N THR A 30 0.49 -8.20 -0.58
CA THR A 30 1.78 -8.78 -1.02
C THR A 30 2.16 -8.18 -2.36
N LEU A 31 3.42 -7.77 -2.51
CA LEU A 31 3.95 -7.19 -3.75
C LEU A 31 5.25 -7.90 -4.14
N LEU A 32 5.43 -8.04 -5.45
CA LEU A 32 6.68 -8.48 -6.06
C LEU A 32 7.58 -7.27 -6.32
N SER A 33 8.85 -7.54 -6.63
CA SER A 33 9.80 -6.50 -7.04
C SER A 33 9.27 -5.72 -8.25
N PRO A 34 9.34 -4.38 -8.25
CA PRO A 34 8.92 -3.57 -9.39
C PRO A 34 9.91 -3.67 -10.55
N TRP A 35 9.43 -3.32 -11.74
CA TRP A 35 10.25 -3.15 -12.94
C TRP A 35 10.64 -1.68 -13.12
N LEU A 36 11.87 -1.45 -13.55
CA LEU A 36 12.40 -0.14 -13.90
C LEU A 36 12.72 -0.10 -15.40
N GLU A 37 12.19 0.92 -16.08
CA GLU A 37 12.45 1.20 -17.49
C GLU A 37 13.04 2.61 -17.59
N GLN A 38 14.24 2.75 -18.16
CA GLN A 38 14.83 4.06 -18.41
C GLN A 38 14.10 4.73 -19.58
N LEU A 39 13.64 5.97 -19.38
CA LEU A 39 13.00 6.76 -20.44
C LEU A 39 13.99 7.76 -21.05
N ASP A 40 14.71 8.50 -20.20
CA ASP A 40 15.77 9.42 -20.60
C ASP A 40 16.92 9.47 -19.58
N ALA A 41 17.83 10.43 -19.72
CA ALA A 41 19.01 10.57 -18.84
C ALA A 41 18.66 10.91 -17.39
N SER A 42 17.45 11.40 -17.12
CA SER A 42 17.01 11.92 -15.81
C SER A 42 15.65 11.39 -15.37
N SER A 43 15.05 10.47 -16.13
CA SER A 43 13.75 9.92 -15.83
C SER A 43 13.66 8.40 -16.06
N VAL A 44 12.87 7.76 -15.20
CA VAL A 44 12.58 6.33 -15.26
C VAL A 44 11.08 6.12 -15.08
N ARG A 45 10.55 5.08 -15.73
CA ARG A 45 9.21 4.54 -15.44
C ARG A 45 9.37 3.39 -14.45
N VAL A 46 8.58 3.43 -13.39
CA VAL A 46 8.45 2.34 -12.42
C VAL A 46 7.12 1.65 -12.68
N ARG A 47 7.12 0.32 -12.78
CA ARG A 47 5.91 -0.50 -12.98
C ARG A 47 5.88 -1.61 -11.94
N TRP A 48 4.70 -1.98 -11.46
CA TRP A 48 4.53 -3.07 -10.49
C TRP A 48 3.30 -3.91 -10.81
N ALA A 49 3.21 -5.09 -10.21
CA ALA A 49 2.01 -5.91 -10.28
C ALA A 49 0.99 -5.42 -9.25
N LYS A 50 -0.31 -5.56 -9.55
CA LYS A 50 -1.37 -5.31 -8.57
C LYS A 50 -1.21 -6.27 -7.38
N SER A 51 -1.44 -5.76 -6.18
CA SER A 51 -1.45 -6.60 -4.98
C SER A 51 -2.75 -7.39 -4.87
N GLU A 52 -2.65 -8.67 -4.53
CA GLU A 52 -3.78 -9.50 -4.13
C GLU A 52 -4.00 -9.35 -2.62
N CYS A 53 -4.99 -8.53 -2.23
CA CYS A 53 -5.33 -8.29 -0.83
C CYS A 53 -6.83 -8.05 -0.64
N VAL A 54 -7.26 -8.26 0.61
CA VAL A 54 -8.64 -8.03 1.04
C VAL A 54 -8.60 -7.25 2.36
N PRO A 55 -9.18 -6.02 2.42
CA PRO A 55 -9.76 -5.27 1.31
C PRO A 55 -8.71 -4.87 0.25
N ALA A 56 -9.18 -4.51 -0.95
CA ALA A 56 -8.29 -4.14 -2.06
C ALA A 56 -7.39 -2.95 -1.68
N ALA A 57 -6.16 -2.94 -2.20
CA ALA A 57 -5.23 -1.85 -1.97
C ALA A 57 -5.78 -0.53 -2.52
N GLU A 58 -5.66 0.54 -1.72
CA GLU A 58 -6.11 1.88 -2.09
C GLU A 58 -4.94 2.76 -2.56
N LEU A 59 -3.74 2.50 -2.04
CA LEU A 59 -2.56 3.33 -2.24
C LEU A 59 -1.31 2.45 -2.41
N TYR A 60 -0.34 2.95 -3.17
CA TYR A 60 1.00 2.40 -3.30
C TYR A 60 2.03 3.48 -2.98
N THR A 61 2.96 3.17 -2.08
CA THR A 61 4.11 4.04 -1.81
C THR A 61 5.33 3.53 -2.56
N LEU A 62 5.94 4.41 -3.35
CA LEU A 62 7.16 4.09 -4.08
C LEU A 62 8.36 4.71 -3.42
N LYS A 63 9.46 3.96 -3.40
CA LYS A 63 10.74 4.42 -2.89
C LYS A 63 11.83 4.05 -3.88
N LEU A 64 12.72 5.00 -4.16
CA LEU A 64 13.92 4.77 -4.95
C LEU A 64 15.16 5.17 -4.15
N ARG A 65 16.28 4.55 -4.49
CA ARG A 65 17.61 5.01 -4.09
C ARG A 65 18.62 4.70 -5.17
N GLN A 66 19.74 5.42 -5.16
CA GLN A 66 20.90 5.05 -5.96
C GLN A 66 21.43 3.72 -5.44
N VAL A 67 21.84 2.82 -6.33
CA VAL A 67 22.40 1.51 -5.97
C VAL A 67 23.60 1.72 -5.03
N GLY A 68 23.63 0.97 -3.93
CA GLY A 68 24.67 1.06 -2.91
C GLY A 68 24.48 2.16 -1.86
N ARG A 69 23.46 3.03 -2.00
CA ARG A 69 23.06 3.93 -0.92
C ARG A 69 22.19 3.20 0.08
N VAL A 70 22.27 3.60 1.35
CA VAL A 70 21.46 2.99 2.42
C VAL A 70 20.07 3.62 2.48
N ARG A 71 19.98 4.94 2.28
CA ARG A 71 18.74 5.71 2.44
C ARG A 71 17.85 5.62 1.21
N TRP A 72 16.60 5.27 1.45
CA TRP A 72 15.51 5.34 0.49
C TRP A 72 14.88 6.72 0.49
N LYS A 73 14.51 7.22 -0.69
CA LYS A 73 13.68 8.43 -0.85
C LYS A 73 12.32 8.05 -1.38
N THR A 74 11.28 8.74 -0.94
CA THR A 74 9.90 8.50 -1.41
C THR A 74 9.69 9.20 -2.74
N VAL A 75 8.95 8.58 -3.65
CA VAL A 75 8.42 9.26 -4.83
C VAL A 75 7.14 9.98 -4.44
N ASP A 76 7.12 11.29 -4.60
CA ASP A 76 5.89 12.08 -4.46
C ASP A 76 5.08 11.99 -5.76
N SER A 77 3.88 11.40 -5.70
CA SER A 77 3.04 11.17 -6.88
C SER A 77 2.54 12.47 -7.53
N ALA A 78 2.42 13.57 -6.76
CA ALA A 78 2.00 14.86 -7.29
C ALA A 78 3.07 15.51 -8.17
N SER A 79 4.33 15.48 -7.75
CA SER A 79 5.44 16.10 -8.47
C SER A 79 6.25 15.13 -9.35
N SER A 80 6.02 13.83 -9.22
CA SER A 80 6.82 12.76 -9.86
C SER A 80 8.30 12.81 -9.48
N ARG A 81 8.65 13.30 -8.29
CA ARG A 81 10.05 13.51 -7.86
C ARG A 81 10.37 12.81 -6.55
N LEU A 82 11.66 12.57 -6.31
CA LEU A 82 12.14 12.05 -5.03
C LEU A 82 12.15 13.12 -3.95
N VAL A 83 11.59 12.80 -2.79
CA VAL A 83 11.58 13.64 -1.59
C VAL A 83 12.24 12.92 -0.42
N GLU A 84 12.90 13.67 0.46
CA GLU A 84 13.59 13.12 1.64
C GLU A 84 12.63 12.57 2.69
N ALA A 85 11.45 13.20 2.84
CA ALA A 85 10.42 12.80 3.78
C ALA A 85 9.04 13.24 3.27
N GLY A 86 7.99 12.50 3.65
CA GLY A 86 6.64 12.72 3.16
C GLY A 86 6.46 12.26 1.71
N GLY A 87 5.65 13.00 0.97
CA GLY A 87 5.23 12.67 -0.40
C GLY A 87 3.85 12.02 -0.45
N GLN A 88 3.16 12.21 -1.58
CA GLN A 88 1.88 11.58 -1.85
C GLN A 88 2.07 10.19 -2.45
N ALA A 89 1.27 9.23 -1.97
CA ALA A 89 1.21 7.88 -2.53
C ALA A 89 0.51 7.89 -3.90
N VAL A 90 0.72 6.84 -4.68
CA VAL A 90 0.01 6.61 -5.93
C VAL A 90 -1.32 5.93 -5.62
N ALA A 91 -2.43 6.48 -6.11
CA ALA A 91 -3.75 5.89 -5.93
C ALA A 91 -3.94 4.64 -6.80
N ALA A 92 -4.41 3.55 -6.19
CA ALA A 92 -4.90 2.39 -6.92
C ALA A 92 -6.10 2.78 -7.81
N PRO A 93 -6.32 2.11 -8.96
CA PRO A 93 -5.66 0.88 -9.42
C PRO A 93 -4.39 1.12 -10.24
N THR A 94 -3.82 2.33 -10.21
CA THR A 94 -2.60 2.66 -10.97
C THR A 94 -1.44 1.77 -10.54
N THR A 95 -0.75 1.17 -11.52
CA THR A 95 0.39 0.26 -11.28
C THR A 95 1.67 0.69 -11.98
N GLU A 96 1.74 1.95 -12.41
CA GLU A 96 2.95 2.55 -12.95
C GLU A 96 3.03 4.05 -12.66
N CYS A 97 4.23 4.59 -12.57
CA CYS A 97 4.46 6.03 -12.52
C CYS A 97 5.82 6.40 -13.11
N MET A 98 5.96 7.68 -13.48
CA MET A 98 7.23 8.24 -13.91
C MET A 98 7.93 8.89 -12.71
N VAL A 99 9.25 8.78 -12.64
CA VAL A 99 10.08 9.51 -11.69
C VAL A 99 11.06 10.36 -12.47
N VAL A 100 11.08 11.67 -12.21
CA VAL A 100 11.90 12.65 -12.95
C VAL A 100 12.91 13.35 -12.04
N GLY A 101 13.91 13.98 -12.66
CA GLY A 101 14.95 14.73 -11.94
C GLY A 101 15.97 13.83 -11.24
N LEU A 102 16.15 12.61 -11.75
CA LEU A 102 17.19 11.70 -11.30
C LEU A 102 18.56 12.13 -11.86
N SER A 103 19.62 11.82 -11.11
CA SER A 103 20.99 12.05 -11.57
C SER A 103 21.35 11.14 -12.74
N SER A 104 21.81 11.73 -13.85
CA SER A 104 22.27 11.00 -15.03
C SER A 104 23.49 10.13 -14.75
N GLY A 105 23.55 8.98 -15.43
CA GLY A 105 24.66 8.02 -15.32
C GLY A 105 24.73 7.26 -13.99
N VAL A 106 23.71 7.37 -13.14
CA VAL A 106 23.66 6.70 -11.84
C VAL A 106 22.60 5.60 -11.84
N PRO A 107 22.91 4.36 -11.48
CA PRO A 107 21.92 3.30 -11.36
C PRO A 107 21.03 3.50 -10.12
N TYR A 108 19.74 3.23 -10.26
CA TYR A 108 18.75 3.26 -9.18
C TYR A 108 18.10 1.90 -8.99
N GLU A 109 17.67 1.63 -7.75
CA GLU A 109 16.79 0.52 -7.39
C GLU A 109 15.51 1.06 -6.78
N ALA A 110 14.42 0.31 -6.92
CA ALA A 110 13.07 0.71 -6.52
C ALA A 110 12.39 -0.34 -5.65
N ALA A 111 11.51 0.13 -4.76
CA ALA A 111 10.63 -0.69 -3.95
C ALA A 111 9.23 -0.07 -3.94
N VAL A 112 8.20 -0.92 -3.87
CA VAL A 112 6.79 -0.53 -3.75
C VAL A 112 6.21 -1.22 -2.52
N SER A 113 5.40 -0.50 -1.74
CA SER A 113 4.72 -0.99 -0.53
C SER A 113 3.28 -0.51 -0.48
#